data_AF-L0HB76-F1
#
_entry.id   AF-L0HB76-F1
#
_cell.length_a   1.000
_cell.length_b   1.000
_cell.length_c   1.000
_cell.angle_alpha   90.00
_cell.angle_beta   90.00
_cell.angle_gamma   90.00
#
_symmetry.space_group_name_H-M   'P 1'
#
loop_
_entity.id
_entity.type
_entity.pdbx_description
1 polymer ?
#
loop_
_entity_poly.entity_id
_entity_poly.type
_entity_poly.pdbx_seq_one_letter_code
_entity_poly.pdbx_strand_id
1 'polypeptide(L)'
;MLTSHRILQQYWHDARYDIRQVRVWYIDRGAPEDRSVADGPAICLESYYLNIRTPAGEKQIPYHRILIITYCGAVVFENRKIKGLADLIAGNALDICGIRTVEDREDEKNP
;
A
#
# COMPACT_ATOMS: atom_id res chain seq x y z
N MET A 1 -14.18 0.42 13.81
CA MET A 1 -13.22 -0.02 12.78
C MET A 1 -12.84 1.19 11.96
N LEU A 2 -11.56 1.58 11.94
CA LEU A 2 -11.08 2.63 11.05
C LEU A 2 -11.15 2.08 9.63
N THR A 3 -12.10 2.57 8.83
CA THR A 3 -12.22 2.25 7.42
C THR A 3 -10.98 2.78 6.70
N SER A 4 -10.46 2.04 5.72
CA SER A 4 -9.37 2.48 4.83
C SER A 4 -9.54 3.92 4.34
N HIS A 5 -10.78 4.30 4.04
CA HIS A 5 -11.17 5.67 3.69
C HIS A 5 -10.80 6.72 4.75
N ARG A 6 -11.04 6.47 6.05
CA ARG A 6 -10.77 7.42 7.12
C ARG A 6 -9.27 7.64 7.33
N ILE A 7 -8.47 6.58 7.21
CA ILE A 7 -7.00 6.67 7.29
C ILE A 7 -6.47 7.53 6.14
N LEU A 8 -6.94 7.28 4.91
CA LEU A 8 -6.54 8.04 3.74
C LEU A 8 -6.95 9.51 3.84
N GLN A 9 -8.19 9.81 4.28
CA GLN A 9 -8.61 11.19 4.52
C GLN A 9 -7.70 11.90 5.52
N GLN A 10 -7.30 11.24 6.60
CA GLN A 10 -6.39 11.82 7.58
C GLN A 10 -5.05 12.19 6.92
N TYR A 11 -4.45 11.31 6.13
CA TYR A 11 -3.16 11.58 5.48
C TYR A 11 -3.22 12.67 4.40
N TRP A 12 -4.37 12.87 3.75
CA TRP A 12 -4.53 13.91 2.73
C TRP A 12 -4.89 15.28 3.27
N HIS A 13 -5.54 15.35 4.44
CA HIS A 13 -6.02 16.61 5.01
C HIS A 13 -5.18 17.12 6.18
N ASP A 14 -4.35 16.29 6.79
CA ASP A 14 -3.45 16.69 7.86
C ASP A 14 -2.05 16.97 7.31
N ALA A 15 -1.62 18.22 7.40
CA ALA A 15 -0.32 18.71 6.91
C ALA A 15 0.90 18.05 7.58
N ARG A 16 0.70 17.28 8.66
CA ARG A 16 1.75 16.49 9.31
C ARG A 16 2.17 15.26 8.49
N TYR A 17 1.34 14.83 7.55
CA TYR A 17 1.59 13.64 6.74
C TYR A 17 2.02 14.02 5.33
N ASP A 18 2.99 13.26 4.81
CA ASP A 18 3.43 13.41 3.42
C ASP A 18 2.81 12.29 2.57
N ILE A 19 1.93 12.67 1.64
CA ILE A 19 1.30 11.72 0.72
C ILE A 19 2.32 10.95 -0.12
N ARG A 20 3.54 11.47 -0.33
CA ARG A 20 4.62 10.76 -1.04
C ARG A 20 5.09 9.51 -0.32
N GLN A 21 4.85 9.41 0.98
CA GLN A 21 5.20 8.25 1.80
C GLN A 21 4.06 7.23 1.89
N VAL A 22 2.89 7.53 1.31
CA VAL A 22 1.74 6.63 1.28
C VAL A 22 1.84 5.71 0.06
N ARG A 23 1.62 4.41 0.25
CA ARG A 23 1.32 3.47 -0.84
C ARG A 23 0.08 2.68 -0.55
N VAL A 24 -0.67 2.37 -1.61
CA VAL A 24 -1.94 1.64 -1.52
C VAL A 24 -1.89 0.45 -2.46
N TRP A 25 -2.12 -0.74 -1.91
CA TRP A 25 -2.30 -1.97 -2.69
C TRP A 25 -3.79 -2.22 -2.87
N TYR A 26 -4.17 -2.55 -4.09
CA TYR A 26 -5.56 -2.78 -4.46
C TYR A 26 -5.67 -3.86 -5.54
N ILE A 27 -6.88 -4.38 -5.71
CA ILE A 27 -7.22 -5.35 -6.75
C ILE A 27 -7.89 -4.61 -7.92
N ASP A 28 -7.33 -4.74 -9.12
CA ASP A 28 -7.95 -4.24 -10.35
C ASP A 28 -8.99 -5.23 -10.89
N ARG A 29 -9.91 -4.76 -11.73
CA ARG A 29 -11.13 -5.49 -12.16
C ARG A 29 -10.92 -6.99 -12.44
N GLY A 30 -11.47 -7.83 -11.56
CA GLY A 30 -11.92 -9.19 -11.89
C GLY A 30 -10.89 -10.32 -11.80
N ALA A 31 -9.59 -10.03 -11.70
CA ALA A 31 -8.57 -11.03 -11.46
C ALA A 31 -8.16 -11.02 -9.98
N PRO A 32 -8.52 -12.04 -9.17
CA PRO A 32 -8.18 -12.08 -7.74
C PRO A 32 -6.67 -12.11 -7.47
N GLU A 33 -5.85 -12.36 -8.49
CA GLU A 33 -4.40 -12.45 -8.40
C GLU A 33 -3.67 -11.18 -8.87
N ASP A 34 -4.35 -10.27 -9.57
CA ASP A 34 -3.74 -9.05 -10.08
C ASP A 34 -3.79 -7.93 -9.03
N ARG A 35 -2.72 -7.88 -8.23
CA ARG A 35 -2.51 -6.88 -7.19
C ARG A 35 -1.71 -5.74 -7.79
N SER A 36 -2.29 -4.56 -7.78
CA SER A 36 -1.63 -3.32 -8.21
C SER A 36 -1.27 -2.47 -7.00
N VAL A 37 -0.22 -1.66 -7.15
CA VAL A 37 0.22 -0.67 -6.16
C VAL A 37 0.18 0.72 -6.77
N ALA A 38 -0.22 1.70 -5.98
CA ALA A 38 -0.15 3.10 -6.33
C ALA A 38 0.50 3.92 -5.21
N ASP A 39 1.38 4.84 -5.60
CA ASP A 39 1.97 5.83 -4.70
C ASP A 39 1.01 7.01 -4.49
N GLY A 40 1.04 7.61 -3.30
CA GLY A 40 0.12 8.71 -2.94
C GLY A 40 0.06 9.88 -3.93
N PRO A 41 1.15 10.32 -4.59
CA PRO A 41 1.07 11.40 -5.58
C PRO A 41 0.22 11.06 -6.81
N ALA A 42 0.08 9.77 -7.14
CA ALA A 42 -0.77 9.29 -8.22
C ALA A 42 -2.23 9.11 -7.78
N ILE A 43 -2.53 9.25 -6.48
CA ILE A 43 -3.84 8.98 -5.89
C ILE A 43 -4.58 10.30 -5.64
N CYS A 44 -5.79 10.39 -6.16
CA CYS A 44 -6.78 11.40 -5.81
C CYS A 44 -7.91 10.76 -5.00
N LEU A 45 -8.22 11.32 -3.83
CA LEU A 45 -9.29 10.83 -2.97
C LEU A 45 -10.64 11.43 -3.38
N GLU A 46 -11.60 10.57 -3.73
CA GLU A 46 -12.99 10.94 -3.93
C GLU A 46 -13.87 10.34 -2.82
N SER A 47 -15.12 10.79 -2.70
CA SER A 47 -16.01 10.37 -1.61
C SER A 47 -16.27 8.85 -1.57
N TYR A 48 -16.30 8.17 -2.73
CA TYR A 48 -16.66 6.75 -2.83
C TYR A 48 -15.59 5.85 -3.46
N TYR A 49 -14.59 6.44 -4.08
CA TYR A 49 -13.51 5.73 -4.77
C TYR A 49 -12.19 6.50 -4.69
N LEU A 50 -11.12 5.79 -5.02
CA LEU A 50 -9.82 6.34 -5.31
C LEU A 50 -9.73 6.54 -6.82
N ASN A 51 -9.26 7.70 -7.26
CA ASN A 51 -8.85 7.87 -8.65
C ASN A 51 -7.33 7.75 -8.72
N ILE A 52 -6.83 6.82 -9.53
CA ILE A 52 -5.41 6.53 -9.67
C ILE A 52 -4.98 6.97 -11.06
N ARG A 53 -4.05 7.93 -11.11
CA ARG A 53 -3.44 8.41 -12.36
C ARG A 53 -2.33 7.47 -12.77
N THR A 54 -2.51 6.80 -13.90
CA THR A 54 -1.49 5.97 -14.53
C THR A 54 -1.12 6.54 -15.90
N PRO A 55 0.03 6.17 -16.49
CA PRO A 55 0.38 6.58 -17.85
C PRO A 55 -0.66 6.15 -18.90
N ALA A 56 -1.40 5.07 -18.62
CA ALA A 56 -2.46 4.54 -19.47
C ALA A 56 -3.81 5.26 -19.29
N GLY A 57 -3.94 6.14 -18.29
CA GLY A 57 -5.16 6.87 -17.96
C GLY A 57 -5.52 6.81 -16.48
N GLU A 58 -6.69 7.37 -16.16
CA GLU A 58 -7.25 7.41 -14.81
C GLU A 58 -8.08 6.16 -14.49
N LYS A 59 -7.82 5.54 -13.34
CA LYS A 59 -8.53 4.33 -12.87
C LYS A 59 -9.30 4.62 -11.58
N GLN A 60 -10.59 4.33 -11.61
CA GLN A 60 -11.45 4.43 -10.43
C GLN A 60 -11.47 3.12 -9.63
N ILE A 61 -10.94 3.15 -8.42
CA ILE A 61 -10.80 1.99 -7.53
C ILE A 61 -11.64 2.21 -6.26
N PRO A 62 -12.70 1.41 -6.03
CA PRO A 62 -13.49 1.52 -4.81
C PRO A 62 -12.70 1.18 -3.54
N TYR A 63 -12.99 1.88 -2.43
CA TYR A 63 -12.27 1.68 -1.15
C TYR A 63 -12.30 0.25 -0.60
N HIS A 64 -13.35 -0.52 -0.91
CA HIS A 64 -13.46 -1.92 -0.47
C HIS A 64 -12.51 -2.87 -1.21
N ARG A 65 -11.86 -2.41 -2.28
CA ARG A 65 -10.82 -3.16 -3.02
C ARG A 65 -9.41 -2.90 -2.51
N ILE A 66 -9.25 -1.98 -1.56
CA ILE A 66 -7.97 -1.73 -0.91
C ILE A 66 -7.63 -2.93 -0.03
N LEU A 67 -6.41 -3.42 -0.21
CA LEU A 67 -5.85 -4.51 0.56
C LEU A 67 -4.92 -4.00 1.65
N ILE A 68 -3.97 -3.13 1.28
CA ILE A 68 -2.93 -2.65 2.19
C ILE A 68 -2.79 -1.15 2.01
N ILE A 69 -2.55 -0.45 3.11
CA ILE A 69 -2.02 0.91 3.07
C ILE A 69 -0.73 0.87 3.88
N THR A 70 0.35 1.40 3.30
CA THR A 70 1.59 1.65 4.03
C THR A 70 1.84 3.15 4.13
N TYR A 71 2.50 3.54 5.21
CA TYR A 71 3.05 4.88 5.39
C TYR A 71 4.50 4.75 5.85
N CYS A 72 5.42 5.44 5.17
CA CYS A 72 6.86 5.36 5.46
C CYS A 72 7.39 3.90 5.49
N GLY A 73 6.86 3.05 4.61
CA GLY A 73 7.20 1.61 4.55
C GLY A 73 6.53 0.72 5.60
N ALA A 74 5.86 1.29 6.62
CA ALA A 74 5.15 0.52 7.64
C ALA A 74 3.70 0.26 7.23
N VAL A 75 3.20 -0.96 7.45
CA VAL A 75 1.79 -1.31 7.25
C VAL A 75 0.92 -0.58 8.29
N VAL A 76 0.05 0.31 7.83
CA VAL A 76 -0.90 1.05 8.69
C VAL A 76 -2.33 0.56 8.55
N PHE A 77 -2.62 -0.20 7.49
CA PHE A 77 -3.89 -0.86 7.27
C PHE A 77 -3.70 -2.16 6.52
N GLU A 78 -4.37 -3.20 6.98
CA GLU A 78 -4.52 -4.47 6.27
C GLU A 78 -5.99 -4.86 6.18
N ASN A 79 -6.40 -5.36 5.02
CA ASN A 79 -7.72 -5.92 4.81
C ASN A 79 -7.77 -7.33 5.37
N ARG A 80 -8.90 -7.71 5.98
CA ARG A 80 -9.10 -9.06 6.55
C ARG A 80 -8.83 -10.19 5.56
N LYS A 81 -9.01 -9.94 4.26
CA LYS A 81 -8.74 -10.92 3.18
C LYS A 81 -7.29 -11.39 3.11
N ILE A 82 -6.35 -10.57 3.59
CA ILE A 82 -4.91 -10.81 3.52
C ILE A 82 -4.24 -10.66 4.89
N LYS A 83 -5.02 -10.85 5.96
CA LYS A 83 -4.58 -10.61 7.33
C LYS A 83 -3.31 -11.42 7.64
N GLY A 84 -2.26 -10.75 8.11
CA GLY A 84 -0.97 -11.39 8.41
C GLY A 84 -0.09 -11.69 7.18
N LEU A 85 -0.53 -11.31 5.98
CA LEU A 85 0.28 -11.35 4.75
C LEU A 85 0.70 -9.96 4.28
N ALA A 86 0.27 -8.90 4.98
CA ALA A 86 0.51 -7.53 4.57
C ALA A 86 2.01 -7.21 4.50
N ASP A 87 2.80 -7.59 5.51
CA ASP A 87 4.25 -7.40 5.52
C ASP A 87 4.96 -8.20 4.43
N LEU A 88 4.46 -9.38 4.05
CA LEU A 88 5.03 -10.15 2.93
C LEU A 88 4.76 -9.47 1.58
N ILE A 89 3.54 -8.94 1.41
CA ILE A 89 3.09 -8.31 0.15
C ILE A 89 3.70 -6.91 -0.01
N ALA A 90 3.75 -6.12 1.06
CA ALA A 90 4.31 -4.78 1.07
C ALA A 90 5.83 -4.78 1.28
N GLY A 91 6.37 -5.74 2.02
CA GLY A 91 7.81 -5.91 2.28
C GLY A 91 8.60 -6.29 1.03
N ASN A 92 8.02 -7.05 0.10
CA ASN A 92 8.64 -7.23 -1.22
C ASN A 92 8.72 -5.92 -2.04
N ALA A 93 8.04 -4.84 -1.62
CA ALA A 93 8.13 -3.51 -2.23
C ALA A 93 9.06 -2.54 -1.47
N LEU A 94 9.79 -3.00 -0.43
CA LEU A 94 10.79 -2.19 0.29
C LEU A 94 12.00 -1.78 -0.57
N ASP A 95 12.13 -2.34 -1.78
CA ASP A 95 13.24 -2.02 -2.69
C ASP A 95 13.30 -0.54 -3.13
N ILE A 96 12.20 0.21 -2.97
CA ILE A 96 12.10 1.61 -3.45
C ILE A 96 12.23 2.65 -2.33
N CYS A 97 12.62 2.27 -1.11
CA CYS A 97 12.96 3.24 -0.07
C CYS A 97 14.23 2.84 0.66
N GLY A 98 15.35 2.75 -0.06
CA GLY A 98 16.71 3.07 0.44
C GLY A 98 17.21 2.41 1.74
N ILE A 99 16.52 1.44 2.30
CA ILE A 99 16.95 0.67 3.46
C ILE A 99 17.23 -0.72 2.93
N ARG A 100 18.52 -0.98 2.71
CA ARG A 100 19.03 -2.32 2.49
C ARG A 100 18.54 -3.20 3.63
N THR A 101 17.59 -4.09 3.37
CA THR A 101 17.52 -5.30 4.17
C THR A 101 18.77 -6.07 3.81
N VAL A 102 19.79 -5.93 4.64
CA VAL A 102 20.80 -6.98 4.78
C VAL A 102 20.01 -8.24 5.14
N GLU A 103 19.81 -9.10 4.14
CA GLU A 103 19.68 -10.52 4.42
C GLU A 103 21.00 -10.94 5.03
N ASP A 104 21.07 -10.91 6.36
CA ASP A 104 22.07 -11.64 7.14
C ASP A 104 21.95 -13.12 6.76
N ARG A 105 22.69 -13.50 5.71
CA ARG A 105 23.30 -14.81 5.61
C ARG A 105 24.51 -14.81 6.53
N GLU A 106 24.42 -15.57 7.61
CA GLU A 106 25.50 -16.20 8.39
C GLU A 106 24.82 -16.80 9.64
N ASP A 107 25.00 -18.03 10.09
CA ASP A 107 25.98 -19.06 9.81
C ASP A 107 25.41 -20.36 10.45
N GLU A 108 25.02 -21.37 9.68
CA GLU A 108 24.84 -22.73 10.24
C GLU A 108 26.16 -23.48 10.07
N LYS A 109 27.16 -23.07 10.85
CA LYS A 109 28.27 -23.95 11.24
C LYS A 109 27.70 -24.96 12.23
N ASN A 110 27.43 -26.17 11.75
CA ASN A 110 27.26 -27.33 12.62
C ASN A 110 28.58 -28.14 12.62
N PRO A 111 28.98 -28.70 13.78
CA PRO A 111 30.36 -29.00 14.17
C PRO A 111 30.99 -30.23 13.49
#